data_AF-A0A0L6CGC3-F1
#
_entry.id   AF-A0A0L6CGC3-F1
#
_cell.length_a   1.000
_cell.length_b   1.000
_cell.length_c   1.000
_cell.angle_alpha   90.00
_cell.angle_beta   90.00
_cell.angle_gamma   90.00
#
_symmetry.space_group_name_H-M   'P 1'
#
loop_
_entity.id
_entity.type
_entity.pdbx_description
1 polymer ?
#
loop_
_entity_poly.entity_id
_entity_poly.type
_entity_poly.pdbx_seq_one_letter_code
_entity_poly.pdbx_strand_id
1 'polypeptide(L)'
;MRAAQITTLGGPSSVTVGDLPEPARPTDQVLIEVHRAGVAYPDVLLSRGEYQFKPELPFVPGAEVSGVVREVPAGSTLTVGQRVAAFPAFGGFAELVHTAEAMVLPLPDDVDLDAAAALPMNYLTCVFGLEQRARLAAGETVLVHGASGGIGTAAIQVAKSVGASVIAVVSTDAKSEVARRAGADEVVLADGFKDRVKQITGGRGVDAVVDPVGGDRFTDSLRSLAPEGRLLVIGFTGGDIPTVKVNRLLHNNTSVVGVGWGAYWLPQPQVLRQQWDRLMELRSAGHIDPLIGASYGLADIGQALTDLDERRAQGKILLRVAG
;
A
#
# COMPACT_ATOMS: atom_id res chain seq x y z
N MET A 1 5.95 -25.05 11.18
CA MET A 1 6.14 -23.59 11.17
C MET A 1 4.90 -22.93 11.75
N ARG A 2 5.05 -21.82 12.47
CA ARG A 2 3.93 -20.99 12.90
C ARG A 2 3.40 -20.17 11.72
N ALA A 3 2.07 -20.10 11.60
CA ALA A 3 1.39 -19.34 10.57
C ALA A 3 0.02 -18.85 11.04
N ALA A 4 -0.43 -17.72 10.50
CA ALA A 4 -1.80 -17.25 10.59
C ALA A 4 -2.65 -17.87 9.49
N GLN A 5 -3.83 -18.38 9.81
CA GLN A 5 -4.78 -18.94 8.86
C GLN A 5 -6.14 -18.27 8.96
N ILE A 6 -6.73 -18.03 7.78
CA ILE A 6 -8.15 -17.77 7.63
C ILE A 6 -8.82 -19.12 7.37
N THR A 7 -9.60 -19.59 8.34
CA THR A 7 -10.36 -20.86 8.27
C THR A 7 -11.86 -20.62 8.07
N THR A 8 -12.34 -19.43 8.44
CA THR A 8 -13.71 -18.96 8.23
C THR A 8 -13.66 -17.48 7.82
N LEU A 9 -14.72 -16.99 7.17
CA LEU A 9 -14.79 -15.61 6.66
C LEU A 9 -15.46 -14.67 7.67
N GLY A 10 -15.06 -14.77 8.95
CA GLY A 10 -15.66 -14.02 10.06
C GLY A 10 -15.07 -12.62 10.27
N GLY A 11 -14.16 -12.18 9.40
CA GLY A 11 -13.44 -10.92 9.55
C GLY A 11 -12.17 -11.04 10.40
N PRO A 12 -11.56 -9.90 10.80
CA PRO A 12 -10.27 -9.85 11.48
C PRO A 12 -10.10 -10.79 12.68
N SER A 13 -11.12 -10.91 13.52
CA SER A 13 -11.09 -11.74 14.73
C SER A 13 -11.13 -13.25 14.46
N SER A 14 -11.44 -13.67 13.23
CA SER A 14 -11.50 -15.07 12.84
C SER A 14 -10.14 -15.64 12.38
N VAL A 15 -9.12 -14.79 12.26
CA VAL A 15 -7.77 -15.21 11.90
C VAL A 15 -7.11 -15.89 13.09
N THR A 16 -6.70 -17.14 12.91
CA THR A 16 -6.11 -17.96 13.98
C THR A 16 -4.64 -18.23 13.69
N VAL A 17 -3.80 -18.37 14.72
CA VAL A 17 -2.38 -18.69 14.57
C VAL A 17 -2.12 -20.06 15.16
N GLY A 18 -1.43 -20.91 14.40
CA GLY A 18 -1.11 -22.27 14.82
C GLY A 18 0.10 -22.84 14.10
N ASP A 19 0.45 -24.07 14.49
CA ASP A 19 1.50 -24.84 13.83
C ASP A 19 0.97 -25.53 12.57
N LEU A 20 1.63 -25.25 11.45
CA LEU A 20 1.39 -25.89 10.17
C LEU A 20 2.63 -26.67 9.72
N PRO A 21 2.45 -27.68 8.86
CA PRO A 21 3.56 -28.21 8.07
C PRO A 21 4.28 -27.07 7.36
N GLU A 22 5.60 -27.19 7.18
CA GLU A 22 6.30 -26.32 6.24
C GLU A 22 5.62 -26.43 4.85
N PRO A 23 5.57 -25.34 4.08
CA PRO A 23 4.95 -25.38 2.77
C PRO A 23 5.65 -26.46 1.93
N ALA A 24 4.87 -27.13 1.07
CA ALA A 24 5.46 -28.07 0.12
C ALA A 24 6.58 -27.36 -0.65
N ARG A 25 7.65 -28.09 -1.00
CA ARG A 25 8.88 -27.54 -1.62
C ARG A 25 8.79 -27.59 -3.16
N PRO A 26 8.19 -26.60 -3.84
CA PRO A 26 8.32 -26.48 -5.27
C PRO A 26 9.80 -26.25 -5.64
N THR A 27 10.28 -27.01 -6.63
CA THR A 27 11.68 -26.95 -7.07
C THR A 27 12.02 -25.70 -7.89
N ASP A 28 11.01 -24.91 -8.25
CA ASP A 28 11.09 -23.72 -9.10
C ASP A 28 10.83 -22.41 -8.34
N GLN A 29 10.72 -22.45 -7.01
CA GLN A 29 10.47 -21.26 -6.18
C GLN A 29 11.56 -21.04 -5.14
N VAL A 30 11.67 -19.79 -4.72
CA VAL A 30 12.54 -19.35 -3.64
C VAL A 30 11.81 -19.59 -2.32
N LEU A 31 12.50 -20.13 -1.32
CA LEU A 31 12.02 -20.19 0.06
C LEU A 31 12.60 -19.02 0.84
N ILE A 32 11.74 -18.24 1.47
CA ILE A 32 12.13 -17.11 2.31
C ILE A 32 11.76 -17.42 3.75
N GLU A 33 12.73 -17.24 4.64
CA GLU A 33 12.49 -17.14 6.07
C GLU A 33 11.99 -15.74 6.38
N VAL A 34 10.73 -15.63 6.82
CA VAL A 34 10.03 -14.35 6.97
C VAL A 34 10.32 -13.78 8.35
N HIS A 35 10.89 -12.58 8.38
CA HIS A 35 11.13 -11.85 9.62
C HIS A 35 10.04 -10.82 9.89
N ARG A 36 9.62 -10.10 8.84
CA ARG A 36 8.57 -9.10 8.88
C ARG A 36 7.56 -9.31 7.77
N ALA A 37 6.31 -9.02 8.06
CA ALA A 37 5.26 -8.99 7.06
C ALA A 37 4.48 -7.67 7.14
N GLY A 38 4.14 -7.11 5.98
CA GLY A 38 3.31 -5.92 5.91
C GLY A 38 1.83 -6.29 5.98
N VAL A 39 1.07 -5.61 6.83
CA VAL A 39 -0.40 -5.77 6.88
C VAL A 39 -1.05 -4.70 6.01
N ALA A 40 -1.96 -5.10 5.12
CA ALA A 40 -2.63 -4.21 4.19
C ALA A 40 -4.15 -4.41 4.19
N TYR A 41 -4.90 -3.43 3.69
CA TYR A 41 -6.37 -3.48 3.72
C TYR A 41 -6.96 -4.66 2.93
N PRO A 42 -6.33 -5.16 1.84
CA PRO A 42 -6.73 -6.43 1.24
C PRO A 42 -6.79 -7.61 2.20
N ASP A 43 -5.93 -7.67 3.24
CA ASP A 43 -5.97 -8.74 4.24
C ASP A 43 -7.27 -8.71 5.07
N VAL A 44 -7.77 -7.50 5.37
CA VAL A 44 -9.09 -7.32 6.02
C VAL A 44 -10.20 -7.83 5.10
N LEU A 45 -10.19 -7.46 3.83
CA LEU A 45 -11.18 -7.91 2.85
C LEU A 45 -11.13 -9.43 2.63
N LEU A 46 -9.94 -10.02 2.62
CA LEU A 46 -9.74 -11.47 2.52
C LEU A 46 -10.34 -12.19 3.74
N SER A 47 -10.18 -11.66 4.95
CA SER A 47 -10.77 -12.23 6.17
C SER A 47 -12.31 -12.23 6.16
N ARG A 48 -12.94 -11.42 5.28
CA ARG A 48 -14.39 -11.35 5.07
C ARG A 48 -14.86 -12.05 3.78
N GLY A 49 -13.94 -12.49 2.92
CA GLY A 49 -14.26 -13.00 1.59
C GLY A 49 -14.81 -11.94 0.63
N GLU A 50 -14.51 -10.66 0.91
CA GLU A 50 -14.96 -9.48 0.16
C GLU A 50 -13.91 -9.02 -0.87
N TYR A 51 -12.73 -9.63 -0.88
CA TYR A 51 -11.71 -9.32 -1.86
C TYR A 51 -12.02 -9.95 -3.23
N GLN A 52 -11.48 -9.34 -4.30
CA GLN A 52 -11.68 -9.78 -5.68
C GLN A 52 -11.10 -11.18 -5.94
N PHE A 53 -10.00 -11.53 -5.26
CA PHE A 53 -9.43 -12.87 -5.28
C PHE A 53 -9.88 -13.62 -4.03
N LYS A 54 -10.40 -14.83 -4.21
CA LYS A 54 -10.99 -15.65 -3.15
C LYS A 54 -10.28 -17.01 -3.10
N PRO A 55 -9.21 -17.15 -2.30
CA PRO A 55 -8.55 -18.43 -2.09
C PRO A 55 -9.49 -19.45 -1.43
N GLU A 56 -9.25 -20.73 -1.65
CA GLU A 56 -9.96 -21.80 -0.92
C GLU A 56 -9.55 -21.78 0.56
N LEU A 57 -10.51 -22.06 1.45
CA LEU A 57 -10.26 -22.18 2.88
C LEU A 57 -9.78 -23.60 3.23
N PRO A 58 -8.84 -23.76 4.19
CA PRO A 58 -8.10 -22.70 4.87
C PRO A 58 -6.91 -22.19 4.03
N PHE A 59 -6.56 -20.91 4.19
CA PHE A 59 -5.36 -20.33 3.56
C PHE A 59 -4.60 -19.39 4.50
N VAL A 60 -3.32 -19.16 4.18
CA VAL A 60 -2.44 -18.22 4.88
C VAL A 60 -2.43 -16.88 4.13
N PRO A 61 -2.91 -15.76 4.71
CA PRO A 61 -2.86 -14.43 4.11
C PRO A 61 -1.45 -13.80 4.20
N GLY A 62 -1.32 -12.55 3.76
CA GLY A 62 -0.06 -11.80 3.76
C GLY A 62 0.59 -11.74 2.38
N ALA A 63 0.50 -10.57 1.76
CA ALA A 63 0.94 -10.36 0.37
C ALA A 63 2.34 -9.74 0.26
N GLU A 64 2.92 -9.23 1.34
CA GLU A 64 4.26 -8.64 1.32
C GLU A 64 5.05 -9.01 2.58
N VAL A 65 6.33 -9.31 2.38
CA VAL A 65 7.25 -9.76 3.42
C VAL A 65 8.63 -9.16 3.24
N SER A 66 9.42 -9.23 4.30
CA SER A 66 10.87 -9.16 4.22
C SER A 66 11.51 -10.21 5.11
N GLY A 67 12.70 -10.63 4.72
CA GLY A 67 13.42 -11.69 5.41
C GLY A 67 14.69 -12.11 4.70
N VAL A 68 15.02 -13.38 4.84
CA VAL A 68 16.27 -13.94 4.35
C VAL A 68 15.96 -15.14 3.46
N VAL A 69 16.64 -15.23 2.33
CA VAL A 69 16.56 -16.39 1.42
C VAL A 69 17.11 -17.63 2.10
N ARG A 70 16.28 -18.66 2.26
CA ARG A 70 16.65 -19.94 2.86
C ARG A 70 17.01 -20.99 1.80
N GLU A 71 16.25 -21.06 0.71
CA GLU A 71 16.49 -21.99 -0.40
C GLU A 71 16.21 -21.27 -1.73
N VAL A 72 16.94 -21.64 -2.78
CA VAL A 72 16.76 -21.10 -4.14
C VAL A 72 16.68 -22.24 -5.16
N PRO A 73 15.96 -22.05 -6.28
CA PRO A 73 15.97 -23.01 -7.37
C PRO A 73 17.33 -23.04 -8.07
N ALA A 74 17.63 -24.14 -8.76
CA ALA A 74 18.87 -24.25 -9.54
C ALA A 74 18.93 -23.15 -10.63
N GLY A 75 20.06 -22.45 -10.70
CA GLY A 75 20.26 -21.35 -11.65
C GLY A 75 19.65 -20.00 -11.23
N SER A 76 19.17 -19.90 -9.99
CA SER A 76 18.70 -18.63 -9.43
C SER A 76 19.80 -17.57 -9.41
N THR A 77 19.40 -16.32 -9.60
CA THR A 77 20.28 -15.14 -9.43
C THR A 77 20.43 -14.74 -7.96
N LEU A 78 19.58 -15.30 -7.09
CA LEU A 78 19.60 -15.08 -5.66
C LEU A 78 20.55 -16.05 -4.94
N THR A 79 20.97 -15.66 -3.74
CA THR A 79 21.84 -16.49 -2.90
C THR A 79 21.21 -16.77 -1.54
N VAL A 80 21.47 -17.96 -1.00
CA VAL A 80 21.06 -18.31 0.38
C VAL A 80 21.74 -17.34 1.35
N GLY A 81 20.98 -16.85 2.34
CA GLY A 81 21.42 -15.81 3.27
C GLY A 81 21.18 -14.38 2.79
N GLN A 82 20.75 -14.17 1.55
CA GLN A 82 20.47 -12.84 1.02
C GLN A 82 19.23 -12.23 1.66
N ARG A 83 19.32 -10.94 2.03
CA ARG A 83 18.20 -10.15 2.54
C ARG A 83 17.32 -9.69 1.39
N VAL A 84 16.01 -9.90 1.53
CA VAL A 84 15.03 -9.66 0.47
C VAL A 84 13.75 -9.06 1.05
N ALA A 85 13.10 -8.19 0.27
CA ALA A 85 11.64 -8.05 0.32
C ALA A 85 11.03 -9.04 -0.68
N ALA A 86 9.75 -9.38 -0.52
CA ALA A 86 9.03 -10.16 -1.52
C ALA A 86 7.54 -9.85 -1.51
N PHE A 87 6.88 -10.15 -2.63
CA PHE A 87 5.45 -9.95 -2.80
C PHE A 87 4.75 -11.26 -3.21
N PRO A 88 4.64 -12.26 -2.30
CA PRO A 88 4.19 -13.60 -2.66
C PRO A 88 2.70 -13.73 -3.00
N ALA A 89 1.96 -12.62 -3.00
CA ALA A 89 0.50 -12.53 -3.04
C ALA A 89 -0.21 -13.11 -1.81
N PHE A 90 0.20 -14.28 -1.32
CA PHE A 90 -0.29 -14.94 -0.11
C PHE A 90 0.84 -15.67 0.63
N GLY A 91 0.56 -16.19 1.83
CA GLY A 91 1.51 -17.00 2.59
C GLY A 91 2.48 -16.21 3.46
N GLY A 92 2.47 -14.87 3.38
CA GLY A 92 3.43 -14.03 4.08
C GLY A 92 3.24 -13.93 5.60
N PHE A 93 2.05 -14.27 6.14
CA PHE A 93 1.83 -14.33 7.58
C PHE A 93 2.19 -15.71 8.15
N ALA A 94 3.39 -16.17 7.82
CA ALA A 94 3.98 -17.44 8.28
C ALA A 94 5.50 -17.32 8.35
N GLU A 95 6.15 -18.15 9.17
CA GLU A 95 7.62 -18.14 9.32
C GLU A 95 8.37 -18.44 8.03
N LEU A 96 7.76 -19.19 7.11
CA LEU A 96 8.33 -19.53 5.82
C LEU A 96 7.31 -19.27 4.71
N VAL A 97 7.77 -18.73 3.58
CA VAL A 97 6.95 -18.55 2.38
C VAL A 97 7.73 -18.92 1.12
N HIS A 98 7.07 -19.66 0.23
CA HIS A 98 7.58 -19.90 -1.12
C HIS A 98 7.02 -18.86 -2.09
N THR A 99 7.87 -18.39 -3.00
CA THR A 99 7.43 -17.52 -4.08
C THR A 99 8.32 -17.61 -5.31
N ALA A 100 7.76 -17.27 -6.47
CA ALA A 100 8.53 -17.21 -7.71
C ALA A 100 9.65 -16.16 -7.58
N GLU A 101 10.82 -16.43 -8.16
CA GLU A 101 11.98 -15.53 -8.10
C GLU A 101 11.65 -14.10 -8.60
N ALA A 102 10.74 -13.97 -9.59
CA ALA A 102 10.27 -12.68 -10.10
C ALA A 102 9.53 -11.82 -9.05
N MET A 103 9.07 -12.41 -7.96
CA MET A 103 8.39 -11.74 -6.84
C MET A 103 9.35 -11.38 -5.70
N VAL A 104 10.64 -11.72 -5.83
CA VAL A 104 11.66 -11.47 -4.82
C VAL A 104 12.47 -10.23 -5.18
N LEU A 105 12.63 -9.36 -4.20
CA LEU A 105 13.17 -8.01 -4.32
C LEU A 105 14.42 -7.89 -3.42
N PRO A 106 15.62 -8.26 -3.93
CA PRO A 106 16.90 -8.01 -3.30
C PRO A 106 17.02 -6.64 -2.62
N LEU A 107 17.51 -6.66 -1.38
CA LEU A 107 17.73 -5.47 -0.58
C LEU A 107 19.19 -5.01 -0.68
N PRO A 108 19.43 -3.70 -0.85
CA PRO A 108 20.68 -3.06 -0.47
C PRO A 108 20.99 -3.25 1.02
N ASP A 109 22.27 -3.22 1.39
CA ASP A 109 22.71 -3.48 2.77
C ASP A 109 22.13 -2.50 3.80
N ASP A 110 21.87 -1.27 3.38
CA ASP A 110 21.36 -0.15 4.19
C ASP A 110 19.82 -0.12 4.35
N VAL A 111 19.11 -1.09 3.77
CA VAL A 111 17.64 -1.22 3.90
C VAL A 111 17.32 -2.27 4.97
N ASP A 112 16.92 -1.84 6.16
CA ASP A 112 16.45 -2.77 7.20
C ASP A 112 15.17 -3.53 6.81
N LEU A 113 14.91 -4.64 7.50
CA LEU A 113 13.79 -5.53 7.19
C LEU A 113 12.43 -4.89 7.51
N ASP A 114 12.35 -3.99 8.47
CA ASP A 114 11.09 -3.33 8.81
C ASP A 114 10.66 -2.39 7.67
N ALA A 115 11.59 -1.56 7.20
CA ALA A 115 11.41 -0.71 6.03
C ALA A 115 11.11 -1.56 4.79
N ALA A 116 11.86 -2.63 4.56
CA ALA A 116 11.67 -3.52 3.41
C ALA A 116 10.26 -4.13 3.34
N ALA A 117 9.65 -4.50 4.47
CA ALA A 117 8.29 -5.05 4.51
C ALA A 117 7.19 -3.97 4.38
N ALA A 118 7.54 -2.69 4.49
CA ALA A 118 6.60 -1.58 4.39
C ALA A 118 6.44 -1.01 2.98
N LEU A 119 7.37 -1.34 2.08
CA LEU A 119 7.49 -0.73 0.76
C LEU A 119 6.60 -1.38 -0.33
N PRO A 120 6.61 -2.71 -0.53
CA PRO A 120 6.09 -3.32 -1.77
C PRO A 120 4.64 -2.95 -2.11
N MET A 121 3.69 -3.14 -1.20
CA MET A 121 2.28 -2.90 -1.49
C MET A 121 2.00 -1.41 -1.69
N ASN A 122 2.39 -0.59 -0.72
CA ASN A 122 1.95 0.81 -0.67
C ASN A 122 2.71 1.67 -1.68
N TYR A 123 4.04 1.55 -1.72
CA TYR A 123 4.86 2.44 -2.51
C TYR A 123 4.83 2.09 -3.99
N LEU A 124 4.84 0.80 -4.35
CA LEU A 124 4.74 0.42 -5.77
C LEU A 124 3.36 0.76 -6.35
N THR A 125 2.30 0.66 -5.55
CA THR A 125 0.97 1.20 -5.90
C THR A 125 1.02 2.72 -6.14
N CYS A 126 1.71 3.47 -5.29
CA CYS A 126 1.80 4.93 -5.40
C CYS A 126 2.70 5.39 -6.56
N VAL A 127 3.83 4.72 -6.81
CA VAL A 127 4.69 4.96 -7.99
C VAL A 127 3.89 4.71 -9.27
N PHE A 128 3.20 3.58 -9.36
CA PHE A 128 2.31 3.30 -10.48
C PHE A 128 1.20 4.36 -10.62
N GLY A 129 0.51 4.69 -9.53
CA GLY A 129 -0.59 5.65 -9.53
C GLY A 129 -0.15 7.05 -9.94
N LEU A 130 0.91 7.58 -9.33
CA LEU A 130 1.33 8.96 -9.50
C LEU A 130 2.21 9.16 -10.73
N GLU A 131 3.25 8.34 -10.93
CA GLU A 131 4.16 8.53 -12.07
C GLU A 131 3.53 8.01 -13.37
N GLN A 132 2.90 6.84 -13.36
CA GLN A 132 2.45 6.20 -14.61
C GLN A 132 1.00 6.52 -14.97
N ARG A 133 0.07 6.46 -14.00
CA ARG A 133 -1.36 6.69 -14.26
C ARG A 133 -1.72 8.17 -14.25
N ALA A 134 -1.19 8.93 -13.30
CA ALA A 134 -1.41 10.37 -13.22
C ALA A 134 -0.41 11.17 -14.05
N ARG A 135 0.80 10.66 -14.28
CA ARG A 135 1.91 11.45 -14.86
C ARG A 135 2.14 12.74 -14.09
N LEU A 136 2.16 12.63 -12.76
CA LEU A 136 2.40 13.75 -11.85
C LEU A 136 3.76 14.38 -12.15
N ALA A 137 3.77 15.71 -12.24
CA ALA A 137 4.94 16.50 -12.60
C ALA A 137 5.27 17.53 -11.51
N ALA A 138 6.51 18.01 -11.54
CA ALA A 138 6.98 19.06 -10.64
C ALA A 138 6.12 20.32 -10.78
N GLY A 139 5.82 20.96 -9.64
CA GLY A 139 4.99 22.17 -9.58
C GLY A 139 3.48 21.92 -9.57
N GLU A 140 3.02 20.69 -9.82
CA GLU A 140 1.61 20.33 -9.64
C GLU A 140 1.24 20.20 -8.16
N THR A 141 -0.04 20.38 -7.84
CA THR A 141 -0.59 20.18 -6.50
C THR A 141 -1.41 18.89 -6.45
N VAL A 142 -1.17 18.05 -5.44
CA VAL A 142 -1.93 16.82 -5.19
C VAL A 142 -2.66 16.88 -3.85
N LEU A 143 -3.92 16.46 -3.85
CA LEU A 143 -4.72 16.22 -2.65
C LEU A 143 -4.68 14.73 -2.29
N VAL A 144 -4.27 14.38 -1.08
CA VAL A 144 -4.16 12.97 -0.65
C VAL A 144 -5.18 12.65 0.43
N HIS A 145 -6.12 11.76 0.15
CA HIS A 145 -7.07 11.24 1.14
C HIS A 145 -6.49 10.11 1.97
N GLY A 146 -6.96 9.99 3.22
CA GLY A 146 -6.45 8.97 4.14
C GLY A 146 -4.96 9.16 4.41
N ALA A 147 -4.51 10.42 4.45
CA ALA A 147 -3.11 10.82 4.39
C ALA A 147 -2.23 10.26 5.50
N SER A 148 -2.82 9.89 6.64
CA SER A 148 -2.10 9.27 7.75
C SER A 148 -1.95 7.76 7.63
N GLY A 149 -2.59 7.10 6.66
CA GLY A 149 -2.52 5.64 6.48
C GLY A 149 -1.36 5.20 5.58
N GLY A 150 -1.22 3.89 5.36
CA GLY A 150 -0.13 3.33 4.54
C GLY A 150 -0.07 3.87 3.10
N ILE A 151 -1.19 3.86 2.37
CA ILE A 151 -1.25 4.46 1.02
C ILE A 151 -1.07 5.99 1.09
N GLY A 152 -1.67 6.65 2.08
CA GLY A 152 -1.59 8.10 2.22
C GLY A 152 -0.15 8.59 2.41
N THR A 153 0.56 8.00 3.36
CA THR A 153 1.97 8.33 3.65
C THR A 153 2.89 8.01 2.47
N ALA A 154 2.70 6.88 1.79
CA ALA A 154 3.44 6.54 0.58
C ALA A 154 3.16 7.54 -0.57
N ALA A 155 1.89 7.90 -0.78
CA ALA A 155 1.49 8.85 -1.83
C ALA A 155 2.07 10.24 -1.59
N ILE A 156 2.13 10.70 -0.34
CA ILE A 156 2.79 11.97 0.02
C ILE A 156 4.26 11.90 -0.40
N GLN A 157 5.02 10.91 0.06
CA GLN A 157 6.46 10.84 -0.23
C GLN A 157 6.76 10.72 -1.72
N VAL A 158 6.02 9.88 -2.45
CA VAL A 158 6.18 9.74 -3.92
C VAL A 158 5.78 11.04 -4.64
N ALA A 159 4.76 11.76 -4.19
CA ALA A 159 4.43 13.06 -4.77
C ALA A 159 5.51 14.11 -4.50
N LYS A 160 6.08 14.12 -3.29
CA LYS A 160 7.21 15.01 -2.96
C LYS A 160 8.46 14.69 -3.77
N SER A 161 8.73 13.41 -4.05
CA SER A 161 9.90 13.00 -4.84
C SER A 161 9.85 13.47 -6.29
N VAL A 162 8.66 13.78 -6.83
CA VAL A 162 8.50 14.37 -8.17
C VAL A 162 8.40 15.90 -8.15
N GLY A 163 8.53 16.54 -6.98
CA GLY A 163 8.47 18.00 -6.83
C GLY A 163 7.05 18.58 -6.79
N ALA A 164 6.05 17.78 -6.43
CA ALA A 164 4.68 18.26 -6.25
C ALA A 164 4.47 18.92 -4.88
N SER A 165 3.47 19.78 -4.79
CA SER A 165 2.92 20.29 -3.52
C SER A 165 1.80 19.37 -3.04
N VAL A 166 1.76 19.04 -1.76
CA VAL A 166 0.86 18.04 -1.19
C VAL A 166 -0.05 18.65 -0.14
N ILE A 167 -1.36 18.54 -0.37
CA ILE A 167 -2.40 18.82 0.62
C ILE A 167 -2.91 17.48 1.15
N ALA A 168 -2.71 17.21 2.44
CA ALA A 168 -3.12 15.99 3.09
C ALA A 168 -4.50 16.14 3.75
N VAL A 169 -5.39 15.17 3.52
CA VAL A 169 -6.70 15.08 4.17
C VAL A 169 -6.67 13.98 5.23
N VAL A 170 -6.90 14.37 6.49
CA VAL A 170 -6.93 13.47 7.65
C VAL A 170 -8.28 13.49 8.36
N SER A 171 -8.61 12.42 9.09
CA SER A 171 -9.90 12.31 9.79
C SER A 171 -9.94 13.01 11.14
N THR A 172 -8.79 13.25 11.76
CA THR A 172 -8.66 13.84 13.10
C THR A 172 -7.37 14.66 13.18
N ASP A 173 -7.33 15.65 14.06
CA ASP A 173 -6.12 16.47 14.27
C ASP A 173 -4.91 15.65 14.74
N ALA A 174 -5.14 14.61 15.55
CA ALA A 174 -4.08 13.71 16.00
C ALA A 174 -3.34 13.01 14.84
N LYS A 175 -4.00 12.84 13.69
CA LYS A 175 -3.43 12.22 12.50
C LYS A 175 -2.67 13.20 11.60
N SER A 176 -2.77 14.51 11.86
CA SER A 176 -2.09 15.54 11.08
C SER A 176 -0.57 15.41 11.15
N GLU A 177 -0.04 15.05 12.32
CA GLU A 177 1.41 14.93 12.53
C GLU A 177 2.02 13.84 11.64
N VAL A 178 1.31 12.72 11.44
CA VAL A 178 1.77 11.65 10.54
C VAL A 178 1.89 12.14 9.10
N ALA A 179 0.90 12.90 8.63
CA ALA A 179 0.94 13.45 7.28
C ALA A 179 2.07 14.48 7.11
N ARG A 180 2.33 15.32 8.12
CA ARG A 180 3.46 16.27 8.11
C ARG A 180 4.80 15.55 8.10
N ARG A 181 4.98 14.53 8.94
CA ARG A 181 6.17 13.67 8.95
C ARG A 181 6.40 12.95 7.61
N ALA A 182 5.32 12.60 6.91
CA ALA A 182 5.43 12.04 5.56
C ALA A 182 5.83 13.08 4.49
N GLY A 183 5.78 14.38 4.81
CA GLY A 183 6.20 15.46 3.92
C GLY A 183 5.06 16.32 3.34
N ALA A 184 3.84 16.25 3.90
CA ALA A 184 2.73 17.09 3.45
C ALA A 184 3.01 18.58 3.74
N ASP A 185 2.79 19.44 2.74
CA ASP A 185 2.97 20.89 2.86
C ASP A 185 1.81 21.50 3.67
N GLU A 186 0.59 21.04 3.39
CA GLU A 186 -0.62 21.47 4.06
C GLU A 186 -1.41 20.27 4.58
N VAL A 187 -2.14 20.46 5.68
CA VAL A 187 -3.02 19.43 6.25
C VAL A 187 -4.39 20.03 6.52
N VAL A 188 -5.43 19.30 6.13
CA VAL A 188 -6.83 19.68 6.33
C VAL A 188 -7.61 18.50 6.91
N LEU A 189 -8.65 18.80 7.68
CA LEU A 189 -9.60 17.79 8.12
C LEU A 189 -10.52 17.36 6.96
N ALA A 190 -10.99 16.12 7.03
CA ALA A 190 -11.93 15.55 6.06
C ALA A 190 -13.23 16.35 6.02
N ASP A 191 -13.71 16.84 7.16
CA ASP A 191 -14.90 17.68 7.19
C ASP A 191 -14.57 19.07 6.64
N GLY A 192 -15.29 19.48 5.60
CA GLY A 192 -15.08 20.79 4.95
C GLY A 192 -13.81 20.90 4.09
N PHE A 193 -13.11 19.79 3.82
CA PHE A 193 -11.82 19.80 3.10
C PHE A 193 -11.88 20.58 1.78
N LYS A 194 -12.96 20.44 1.00
CA LYS A 194 -13.13 21.08 -0.31
C LYS A 194 -12.97 22.60 -0.24
N ASP A 195 -13.60 23.25 0.74
CA ASP A 195 -13.55 24.70 0.86
C ASP A 195 -12.17 25.16 1.33
N ARG A 196 -11.52 24.38 2.20
CA ARG A 196 -10.14 24.65 2.63
C ARG A 196 -9.13 24.46 1.49
N VAL A 197 -9.27 23.41 0.68
CA VAL A 197 -8.47 23.18 -0.52
C VAL A 197 -8.64 24.34 -1.51
N LYS A 198 -9.88 24.80 -1.72
CA LYS A 198 -10.15 25.97 -2.55
C LYS A 198 -9.42 27.22 -2.04
N GLN A 199 -9.41 27.46 -0.72
CA GLN A 199 -8.67 28.59 -0.13
C GLN A 199 -7.16 28.46 -0.34
N ILE A 200 -6.57 27.29 -0.02
CA ILE A 200 -5.13 27.03 -0.15
C ILE A 200 -4.66 27.22 -1.60
N THR A 201 -5.46 26.75 -2.55
CA THR A 201 -5.15 26.82 -3.99
C THR A 201 -5.56 28.13 -4.67
N GLY A 202 -5.98 29.15 -3.89
CA GLY A 202 -6.43 30.43 -4.44
C GLY A 202 -7.63 30.32 -5.39
N GLY A 203 -8.46 29.29 -5.24
CA GLY A 203 -9.62 29.01 -6.06
C GLY A 203 -9.36 28.14 -7.29
N ARG A 204 -8.09 27.84 -7.62
CA ARG A 204 -7.72 27.04 -8.80
C ARG A 204 -8.14 25.57 -8.68
N GLY A 205 -8.01 24.99 -7.49
CA GLY A 205 -8.09 23.54 -7.29
C GLY A 205 -6.73 22.83 -7.45
N VAL A 206 -6.75 21.51 -7.32
CA VAL A 206 -5.58 20.62 -7.38
C VAL A 206 -5.48 19.89 -8.72
N ASP A 207 -4.27 19.57 -9.15
CA ASP A 207 -3.99 18.87 -10.41
C ASP A 207 -4.27 17.36 -10.31
N ALA A 208 -4.09 16.80 -9.11
CA ALA A 208 -4.38 15.40 -8.85
C ALA A 208 -5.07 15.19 -7.49
N VAL A 209 -5.88 14.15 -7.40
CA VAL A 209 -6.39 13.61 -6.12
C VAL A 209 -6.01 12.14 -6.03
N VAL A 210 -5.48 11.73 -4.89
CA VAL A 210 -5.23 10.33 -4.52
C VAL A 210 -6.34 9.88 -3.57
N ASP A 211 -7.21 8.96 -4.01
CA ASP A 211 -8.35 8.51 -3.21
C ASP A 211 -8.36 6.99 -2.97
N PRO A 212 -7.84 6.53 -1.81
CA PRO A 212 -7.99 5.15 -1.34
C PRO A 212 -9.26 4.92 -0.52
N VAL A 213 -10.16 5.92 -0.42
CA VAL A 213 -11.29 5.87 0.51
C VAL A 213 -12.65 5.82 -0.15
N GLY A 214 -12.90 6.61 -1.20
CA GLY A 214 -14.19 6.67 -1.85
C GLY A 214 -15.30 7.25 -0.97
N GLY A 215 -16.52 6.72 -1.10
CA GLY A 215 -17.72 7.25 -0.47
C GLY A 215 -18.13 8.67 -0.91
N ASP A 216 -18.85 9.38 -0.06
CA ASP A 216 -19.51 10.65 -0.39
C ASP A 216 -18.55 11.79 -0.74
N ARG A 217 -17.34 11.78 -0.17
CA ARG A 217 -16.30 12.78 -0.45
C ARG A 217 -15.77 12.73 -1.88
N PHE A 218 -16.06 11.67 -2.63
CA PHE A 218 -15.58 11.53 -4.01
C PHE A 218 -16.11 12.65 -4.91
N THR A 219 -17.37 13.05 -4.73
CA THR A 219 -17.96 14.17 -5.49
C THR A 219 -17.25 15.49 -5.17
N ASP A 220 -16.91 15.72 -3.90
CA ASP A 220 -16.22 16.95 -3.50
C ASP A 220 -14.74 16.93 -3.89
N SER A 221 -14.14 15.75 -4.02
CA SER A 221 -12.81 15.58 -4.63
C SER A 221 -12.82 15.97 -6.10
N LEU A 222 -13.82 15.53 -6.88
CA LEU A 222 -14.00 15.96 -8.27
C LEU A 222 -14.17 17.49 -8.38
N ARG A 223 -14.89 18.11 -7.46
CA ARG A 223 -15.09 19.57 -7.41
C ARG A 223 -13.85 20.34 -6.97
N SER A 224 -12.87 19.65 -6.38
CA SER A 224 -11.61 20.24 -5.94
C SER A 224 -10.54 20.22 -7.04
N LEU A 225 -10.81 19.57 -8.18
CA LEU A 225 -9.88 19.51 -9.31
C LEU A 225 -9.78 20.85 -10.04
N ALA A 226 -8.56 21.22 -10.39
CA ALA A 226 -8.27 22.23 -11.41
C ALA A 226 -8.71 21.76 -12.81
N PRO A 227 -8.79 22.65 -13.81
CA PRO A 227 -8.91 22.25 -15.20
C PRO A 227 -7.87 21.19 -15.57
N GLU A 228 -8.29 20.16 -16.30
CA GLU A 228 -7.49 18.98 -16.68
C GLU A 228 -7.01 18.10 -15.51
N GLY A 229 -7.48 18.38 -14.29
CA GLY A 229 -7.14 17.59 -13.11
C GLY A 229 -7.62 16.14 -13.18
N ARG A 230 -6.94 15.25 -12.44
CA ARG A 230 -7.27 13.82 -12.38
C ARG A 230 -7.53 13.31 -10.97
N LEU A 231 -8.60 12.55 -10.79
CA LEU A 231 -8.87 11.81 -9.55
C LEU A 231 -8.48 10.34 -9.74
N LEU A 232 -7.51 9.89 -8.96
CA LEU A 232 -7.02 8.51 -8.93
C LEU A 232 -7.86 7.64 -7.98
N VAL A 233 -8.49 6.61 -8.54
CA VAL A 233 -9.28 5.62 -7.79
C VAL A 233 -8.37 4.47 -7.39
N ILE A 234 -8.04 4.40 -6.10
CA ILE A 234 -7.15 3.35 -5.54
C ILE A 234 -7.94 2.31 -4.74
N GLY A 235 -8.91 2.75 -3.94
CA GLY A 235 -9.65 1.86 -3.04
C GLY A 235 -10.87 2.51 -2.41
N PHE A 236 -11.61 1.72 -1.63
CA PHE A 236 -12.91 2.09 -1.08
C PHE A 236 -12.99 1.82 0.43
N THR A 237 -11.97 2.22 1.19
CA THR A 237 -11.93 2.01 2.66
C THR A 237 -13.08 2.71 3.41
N GLY A 238 -13.86 3.57 2.74
CA GLY A 238 -15.08 4.17 3.25
C GLY A 238 -16.30 3.25 3.22
N GLY A 239 -16.23 2.12 2.49
CA GLY A 239 -17.28 1.11 2.39
C GLY A 239 -18.13 1.21 1.11
N ASP A 240 -18.33 2.42 0.59
CA ASP A 240 -19.19 2.65 -0.58
C ASP A 240 -18.42 2.93 -1.86
N ILE A 241 -18.88 2.32 -2.97
CA ILE A 241 -18.38 2.57 -4.33
C ILE A 241 -19.05 3.85 -4.89
N PRO A 242 -18.28 4.92 -5.18
CA PRO A 242 -18.86 6.18 -5.64
C PRO A 242 -19.48 6.11 -7.03
N THR A 243 -20.53 6.90 -7.25
CA THR A 243 -21.10 7.14 -8.59
C THR A 243 -20.63 8.48 -9.15
N VAL A 244 -20.06 8.46 -10.36
CA VAL A 244 -19.63 9.67 -11.07
C VAL A 244 -20.67 10.09 -12.10
N LYS A 245 -21.26 11.27 -11.92
CA LYS A 245 -22.07 11.90 -12.96
C LYS A 245 -21.15 12.47 -14.04
N VAL A 246 -21.10 11.81 -15.21
CA VAL A 246 -20.13 12.08 -16.28
C VAL A 246 -20.16 13.52 -16.81
N ASN A 247 -21.29 14.21 -16.71
CA ASN A 247 -21.39 15.64 -17.07
C ASN A 247 -20.49 16.55 -16.23
N ARG A 248 -20.06 16.11 -15.04
CA ARG A 248 -19.10 16.84 -14.20
C ARG A 248 -17.69 16.85 -14.80
N LEU A 249 -17.36 15.85 -15.60
CA LEU A 249 -16.04 15.73 -16.21
C LEU A 249 -15.85 16.73 -17.36
N LEU A 250 -16.93 17.04 -18.07
CA LEU A 250 -16.93 17.85 -19.30
C LEU A 250 -16.46 19.29 -19.05
N HIS A 251 -16.97 19.96 -18.02
CA HIS A 251 -16.83 21.42 -17.88
C HIS A 251 -15.39 21.87 -17.62
N ASN A 252 -14.59 21.03 -16.95
CA ASN A 252 -13.19 21.31 -16.61
C ASN A 252 -12.21 20.34 -17.29
N ASN A 253 -12.66 19.54 -18.26
CA ASN A 253 -11.85 18.49 -18.91
C ASN A 253 -11.16 17.53 -17.92
N THR A 254 -11.80 17.23 -16.79
CA THR A 254 -11.20 16.41 -15.72
C THR A 254 -11.30 14.92 -16.00
N SER A 255 -10.41 14.13 -15.41
CA SER A 255 -10.38 12.66 -15.55
C SER A 255 -10.64 11.93 -14.24
N VAL A 256 -11.27 10.76 -14.33
CA VAL A 256 -11.29 9.75 -13.26
C VAL A 256 -10.49 8.55 -13.74
N VAL A 257 -9.44 8.21 -13.00
CA VAL A 257 -8.42 7.26 -13.45
C VAL A 257 -8.34 6.09 -12.48
N GLY A 258 -8.64 4.88 -12.96
CA GLY A 258 -8.43 3.66 -12.18
C GLY A 258 -6.95 3.34 -11.99
N VAL A 259 -6.59 2.93 -10.76
CA VAL A 259 -5.25 2.49 -10.36
C VAL A 259 -5.30 1.03 -9.89
N GLY A 260 -5.50 0.12 -10.85
CA GLY A 260 -5.46 -1.33 -10.60
C GLY A 260 -4.04 -1.87 -10.67
N TRP A 261 -3.19 -1.60 -9.67
CA TRP A 261 -1.78 -2.00 -9.68
C TRP A 261 -1.59 -3.51 -9.87
N GLY A 262 -2.32 -4.34 -9.10
CA GLY A 262 -2.31 -5.79 -9.25
C GLY A 262 -2.66 -6.25 -10.67
N ALA A 263 -3.74 -5.71 -11.23
CA ALA A 263 -4.16 -6.04 -12.60
C ALA A 263 -3.13 -5.63 -13.68
N TYR A 264 -2.26 -4.65 -13.37
CA TYR A 264 -1.22 -4.19 -14.27
C TYR A 264 0.01 -5.10 -14.26
N TRP A 265 0.54 -5.46 -13.08
CA TRP A 265 1.78 -6.22 -12.98
C TRP A 265 1.58 -7.75 -13.06
N LEU A 266 0.41 -8.30 -12.70
CA LEU A 266 0.14 -9.75 -12.76
C LEU A 266 0.48 -10.40 -14.12
N PRO A 267 0.07 -9.85 -15.28
CA PRO A 267 0.45 -10.42 -16.58
C PRO A 267 1.90 -10.13 -16.99
N GLN A 268 2.63 -9.29 -16.24
CA GLN A 268 3.98 -8.81 -16.55
C GLN A 268 4.84 -8.70 -15.27
N PRO A 269 5.18 -9.82 -14.59
CA PRO A 269 5.86 -9.80 -13.29
C PRO A 269 7.18 -9.01 -13.27
N GLN A 270 7.87 -8.89 -14.40
CA GLN A 270 9.08 -8.09 -14.56
C GLN A 270 8.89 -6.60 -14.20
N VAL A 271 7.66 -6.09 -14.29
CA VAL A 271 7.32 -4.71 -13.90
C VAL A 271 7.57 -4.49 -12.41
N LEU A 272 7.33 -5.50 -11.58
CA LEU A 272 7.54 -5.40 -10.13
C LEU A 272 9.01 -5.05 -9.83
N ARG A 273 9.94 -5.72 -10.51
CA ARG A 273 11.37 -5.47 -10.39
C ARG A 273 11.75 -4.05 -10.82
N GLN A 274 11.23 -3.60 -11.97
CA GLN A 274 11.51 -2.25 -12.48
C GLN A 274 11.01 -1.17 -11.52
N GLN A 275 9.80 -1.34 -10.96
CA GLN A 275 9.25 -0.41 -9.97
C GLN A 275 10.03 -0.45 -8.66
N TRP A 276 10.52 -1.63 -8.26
CA TRP A 276 11.38 -1.76 -7.08
C TRP A 276 12.72 -1.04 -7.27
N ASP A 277 13.38 -1.23 -8.40
CA ASP A 277 14.65 -0.57 -8.69
C ASP A 277 14.46 0.98 -8.68
N ARG A 278 13.39 1.48 -9.31
CA ARG A 278 13.00 2.90 -9.24
C ARG A 278 12.76 3.37 -7.80
N LEU A 279 12.08 2.58 -6.98
CA LEU A 279 11.83 2.91 -5.58
C LEU A 279 13.12 2.96 -4.75
N MET A 280 14.07 2.05 -5.02
CA MET A 280 15.38 2.05 -4.36
C MET A 280 16.21 3.27 -4.76
N GLU A 281 16.14 3.73 -6.00
CA GLU A 281 16.76 5.01 -6.41
C GLU A 281 16.20 6.19 -5.61
N LEU A 282 14.87 6.29 -5.50
CA LEU A 282 14.21 7.36 -4.75
C LEU A 282 14.57 7.31 -3.25
N ARG A 283 14.68 6.10 -2.67
CA ARG A 283 15.13 5.93 -1.29
C ARG A 283 16.59 6.34 -1.11
N SER A 284 17.48 5.91 -1.99
CA SER A 284 18.91 6.26 -1.96
C SER A 284 19.12 7.78 -2.07
N ALA A 285 18.26 8.47 -2.83
CA ALA A 285 18.21 9.93 -2.91
C ALA A 285 17.58 10.61 -1.68
N GLY A 286 17.13 9.86 -0.67
CA GLY A 286 16.54 10.37 0.57
C GLY A 286 15.08 10.84 0.44
N HIS A 287 14.40 10.50 -0.65
CA HIS A 287 13.00 10.90 -0.85
C HIS A 287 11.98 9.97 -0.20
N ILE A 288 12.37 8.72 0.06
CA ILE A 288 11.49 7.67 0.58
C ILE A 288 12.03 7.16 1.90
N ASP A 289 11.20 7.23 2.93
CA ASP A 289 11.46 6.65 4.24
C ASP A 289 10.12 6.14 4.81
N PRO A 290 9.81 4.84 4.74
CA PRO A 290 8.49 4.35 5.05
C PRO A 290 8.08 4.61 6.51
N LEU A 291 6.97 5.32 6.68
CA LEU A 291 6.42 5.55 8.02
C LEU A 291 5.79 4.26 8.56
N ILE A 292 6.51 3.62 9.48
CA ILE A 292 6.01 2.48 10.24
C ILE A 292 5.24 3.00 11.46
N GLY A 293 4.02 2.51 11.63
CA GLY A 293 3.17 2.79 12.77
C GLY A 293 3.33 1.76 13.86
N ALA A 294 2.34 0.89 13.97
CA ALA A 294 2.33 -0.19 14.95
C ALA A 294 2.98 -1.47 14.40
N SER A 295 3.65 -2.19 15.29
CA SER A 295 4.28 -3.49 15.00
C SER A 295 3.76 -4.51 15.99
N TYR A 296 3.12 -5.57 15.49
CA TYR A 296 2.48 -6.62 16.27
C TYR A 296 3.25 -7.92 16.18
N GLY A 297 3.10 -8.83 17.15
CA GLY A 297 3.56 -10.21 16.94
C GLY A 297 2.61 -10.95 15.99
N LEU A 298 3.09 -12.02 15.33
CA LEU A 298 2.23 -12.86 14.49
C LEU A 298 0.95 -13.32 15.22
N ALA A 299 1.06 -13.65 16.51
CA ALA A 299 -0.06 -14.04 17.38
C ALA A 299 -1.16 -12.97 17.48
N ASP A 300 -0.84 -11.69 17.29
CA ASP A 300 -1.75 -10.56 17.43
C ASP A 300 -2.32 -10.08 16.08
N ILE A 301 -2.21 -10.88 15.01
CA ILE A 301 -2.70 -10.53 13.67
C ILE A 301 -4.18 -10.10 13.66
N GLY A 302 -5.03 -10.73 14.47
CA GLY A 302 -6.43 -10.34 14.57
C GLY A 302 -6.59 -8.88 15.04
N GLN A 303 -5.75 -8.43 15.98
CA GLN A 303 -5.74 -7.04 16.44
C GLN A 303 -5.17 -6.10 15.37
N ALA A 304 -4.07 -6.49 14.71
CA ALA A 304 -3.46 -5.72 13.64
C ALA A 304 -4.46 -5.44 12.48
N LEU A 305 -5.24 -6.46 12.09
CA LEU A 305 -6.30 -6.32 11.10
C LEU A 305 -7.48 -5.49 11.60
N THR A 306 -7.86 -5.65 12.88
CA THR A 306 -8.92 -4.83 13.50
C THR A 306 -8.53 -3.36 13.53
N ASP A 307 -7.29 -3.02 13.86
CA ASP A 307 -6.82 -1.63 13.87
C ASP A 307 -6.82 -1.00 12.46
N LEU A 308 -6.61 -1.81 11.43
CA LEU A 308 -6.70 -1.36 10.05
C LEU A 308 -8.15 -1.14 9.61
N ASP A 309 -9.02 -2.08 9.95
CA ASP A 309 -10.46 -2.05 9.66
C ASP A 309 -11.17 -0.87 10.35
N GLU A 310 -10.86 -0.64 11.62
CA GLU A 310 -11.39 0.49 12.40
C GLU A 310 -10.64 1.81 12.13
N ARG A 311 -9.79 1.83 11.10
CA ARG A 311 -9.07 3.01 10.60
C ARG A 311 -8.21 3.70 11.67
N ARG A 312 -7.68 2.93 12.63
CA ARG A 312 -6.73 3.41 13.65
C ARG A 312 -5.28 3.42 13.18
N ALA A 313 -4.97 2.65 12.13
CA ALA A 313 -3.65 2.59 11.53
C ALA A 313 -3.10 4.00 11.18
N GLN A 314 -1.85 4.22 11.55
CA GLN A 314 -1.05 5.40 11.20
C GLN A 314 0.22 4.89 10.52
N GLY A 315 0.46 5.24 9.26
CA GLY A 315 1.50 4.64 8.44
C GLY A 315 1.23 3.16 8.15
N LYS A 316 2.31 2.38 8.01
CA LYS A 316 2.29 0.94 7.78
C LYS A 316 2.17 0.17 9.10
N ILE A 317 1.31 -0.86 9.12
CA ILE A 317 1.33 -1.87 10.18
C ILE A 317 2.22 -3.04 9.74
N LEU A 318 3.09 -3.48 10.65
CA LEU A 318 3.96 -4.65 10.45
C LEU A 318 3.62 -5.77 11.42
N LEU A 319 3.94 -7.01 11.02
CA LEU A 319 4.03 -8.17 11.88
C LEU A 319 5.49 -8.56 12.09
N ARG A 320 5.86 -8.88 13.32
CA ARG A 320 7.08 -9.63 13.66
C ARG A 320 6.74 -11.11 13.61
N VAL A 321 7.34 -11.81 12.65
CA VAL A 321 7.07 -13.22 12.37
C VAL A 321 8.16 -14.09 13.01
N ALA A 322 9.40 -13.91 12.59
CA ALA A 322 10.58 -14.50 13.20
C ALA A 322 11.49 -13.42 13.81
N GLY A 323 12.07 -13.72 14.97
CA GLY A 323 12.92 -12.82 15.76
C GLY A 323 12.18 -12.13 16.90
#